data_AF-A0A819B8J8-F1
#
_entry.id   AF-A0A819B8J8-F1
#
_cell.length_a   1.000
_cell.length_b   1.000
_cell.length_c   1.000
_cell.angle_alpha   90.00
_cell.angle_beta   90.00
_cell.angle_gamma   90.00
#
_symmetry.space_group_name_H-M   'P 1'
#
loop_
_entity.id
_entity.type
_entity.pdbx_description
1 polymer ?
#
loop_
_entity_poly.entity_id
_entity_poly.type
_entity_poly.pdbx_seq_one_letter_code
_entity_poly.pdbx_strand_id
1 'polypeptide(L)' 'MLNLPLTKKNLLECRICGAPAQYAYFGAISCNSCKMFFKRNATLDQ' A
#
# COMPACT_ATOMS: atom_id res chain seq x y z
N MET A 1 -11.24 29.68 -0.85
CA MET A 1 -11.05 28.24 -0.60
C MET A 1 -10.01 27.73 -1.57
N LEU A 2 -8.74 27.70 -1.17
CA LEU A 2 -7.67 27.20 -2.05
C LEU A 2 -7.74 25.66 -2.08
N ASN A 3 -8.21 25.10 -3.20
CA ASN A 3 -8.06 23.68 -3.52
C ASN A 3 -6.60 23.43 -3.92
N LEU A 4 -5.75 23.15 -2.93
CA LEU A 4 -4.40 22.68 -3.18
C LEU A 4 -4.50 21.23 -3.70
N PRO A 5 -4.04 20.90 -4.92
CA PRO A 5 -3.94 19.51 -5.32
C PRO A 5 -3.04 18.83 -4.29
N LEU A 6 -3.58 17.82 -3.60
CA LEU A 6 -2.89 17.02 -2.59
C LEU A 6 -1.44 16.87 -3.02
N THR A 7 -0.58 17.59 -2.32
CA THR A 7 0.85 17.71 -2.58
C THR A 7 1.34 16.37 -3.06
N LYS A 8 1.99 16.35 -4.23
CA LYS A 8 2.51 15.17 -4.91
C LYS A 8 3.33 14.36 -3.91
N LYS A 9 2.65 13.50 -3.15
CA LYS A 9 3.24 12.68 -2.10
C LYS A 9 4.07 11.69 -2.90
N ASN A 10 5.37 11.58 -2.60
CA ASN A 10 6.23 10.57 -3.22
C ASN A 10 5.73 9.19 -2.77
N LEU A 11 4.62 8.76 -3.38
CA LEU A 11 3.99 7.49 -3.14
C LEU A 11 4.77 6.50 -3.97
N LEU A 12 5.27 5.48 -3.29
CA LEU A 12 5.84 4.32 -3.95
C LEU A 12 4.72 3.59 -4.70
N GLU A 13 5.08 2.79 -5.69
CA GLU A 13 4.10 1.94 -6.37
C GLU A 13 3.98 0.59 -5.67
N CYS A 14 2.75 0.16 -5.36
CA CYS A 14 2.50 -1.17 -4.82
C CYS A 14 2.96 -2.24 -5.82
N ARG A 15 3.91 -3.10 -5.42
CA ARG A 15 4.45 -4.17 -6.28
C ARG A 15 3.50 -5.35 -6.51
N ILE A 16 2.29 -5.28 -5.94
CA ILE A 16 1.25 -6.31 -6.09
C ILE A 16 0.16 -5.86 -7.07
N CYS A 17 -0.27 -4.60 -7.01
CA CYS A 17 -1.42 -4.11 -7.79
C CYS A 17 -1.24 -2.74 -8.47
N GLY A 18 -0.07 -2.11 -8.36
CA GLY A 18 0.21 -0.80 -8.96
C GLY A 18 -0.41 0.41 -8.24
N ALA A 19 -1.28 0.20 -7.24
CA ALA A 19 -1.87 1.31 -6.49
C ALA A 19 -0.81 2.08 -5.67
N PRO A 20 -1.06 3.35 -5.32
CA PRO A 20 -0.14 4.11 -4.49
C PRO A 20 0.11 3.45 -3.13
N ALA A 21 1.39 3.33 -2.76
CA ALA A 21 1.89 2.79 -1.52
C ALA A 21 2.67 3.87 -0.76
N GLN A 22 2.68 3.76 0.56
CA GLN A 22 3.38 4.72 1.42
C GLN A 22 4.76 4.19 1.88
N TYR A 23 4.88 2.89 2.12
CA TYR A 23 6.08 2.23 2.63
C TYR A 23 5.98 0.70 2.45
N ALA A 24 7.01 -0.04 2.89
CA ALA A 24 7.03 -1.50 2.88
C ALA A 24 6.18 -2.10 4.01
N TYR A 25 5.35 -3.10 3.71
CA TYR A 25 4.73 -3.97 4.71
C TYR A 25 5.22 -5.39 4.48
N PHE A 26 5.53 -6.11 5.56
CA PHE A 26 5.95 -7.52 5.48
C PHE A 26 7.12 -7.75 4.49
N GLY A 27 8.03 -6.79 4.37
CA GLY A 27 9.19 -6.86 3.47
C GLY A 27 8.94 -6.45 2.01
N ALA A 28 7.70 -6.11 1.62
CA ALA A 28 7.37 -5.70 0.25
C ALA A 28 6.69 -4.32 0.20
N ILE A 29 7.05 -3.50 -0.79
CA ILE A 29 6.31 -2.25 -1.08
C ILE A 29 4.89 -2.60 -1.50
N SER A 30 3.92 -2.29 -0.64
CA SER A 30 2.52 -2.65 -0.84
C SER A 30 1.56 -1.56 -0.36
N CYS A 31 0.40 -1.45 -1.00
CA CYS A 31 -0.66 -0.54 -0.55
C CYS A 31 -1.40 -1.12 0.67
N ASN A 32 -2.19 -0.30 1.37
CA ASN A 32 -2.90 -0.72 2.58
C ASN A 32 -3.88 -1.88 2.31
N SER A 33 -4.50 -1.92 1.13
CA SER A 33 -5.42 -3.00 0.73
C SER A 33 -4.68 -4.34 0.59
N CYS A 34 -3.55 -4.36 -0.12
CA CYS A 34 -2.74 -5.58 -0.28
C CYS A 34 -2.15 -6.06 1.05
N LYS A 35 -1.72 -5.14 1.93
CA LYS A 35 -1.31 -5.45 3.31
C LYS A 35 -2.43 -6.19 4.06
N MET A 36 -3.66 -5.68 4.03
CA MET A 36 -4.79 -6.28 4.74
C MET A 36 -5.22 -7.61 4.12
N PHE A 37 -5.17 -7.72 2.79
CA PHE A 37 -5.37 -8.99 2.10
C PHE A 37 -4.36 -10.03 2.57
N PHE A 38 -3.06 -9.71 2.55
CA PHE A 38 -2.03 -10.63 3.03
C PHE A 38 -2.27 -11.01 4.50
N LYS A 39 -2.50 -10.05 5.39
CA LYS A 39 -2.74 -10.31 6.83
C LYS A 39 -3.91 -11.26 7.08
N ARG A 40 -5.00 -11.18 6.29
CA ARG A 40 -6.17 -12.07 6.44
C ARG A 40 -5.93 -13.49 5.95
N ASN A 41 -5.04 -13.67 4.97
CA ASN A 41 -4.78 -14.95 4.33
C ASN A 41 -3.50 -15.64 4.82
N ALA A 42 -2.58 -14.89 5.45
CA ALA A 42 -1.34 -15.42 6.00
C ALA A 42 -1.55 -16.40 7.18
N THR A 43 -2.77 -16.52 7.72
CA THR A 43 -3.15 -17.54 8.71
C THR A 43 -3.64 -18.85 8.08
N LEU A 44 -3.59 -19.01 6.76
CA LEU A 44 -3.95 -20.27 6.08
C LEU A 44 -2.77 -21.25 5.92
N ASP A 45 -1.62 -20.94 6.53
CA ASP A 45 -0.46 -21.84 6.66
C ASP A 45 0.06 -21.81 8.10
N GLN A 46 -0.77 -22.26 9.04
CA GLN A 46 -0.38 -22.78 10.36
C GLN A 46 -1.23 -24.02 10.64
#